data_AF-A0A3M8P6R1-F1
#
_entry.id   AF-A0A3M8P6R1-F1
#
_cell.length_a   1.000
_cell.length_b   1.000
_cell.length_c   1.000
_cell.angle_alpha   90.00
_cell.angle_beta   90.00
_cell.angle_gamma   90.00
#
_symmetry.space_group_name_H-M   'P 1'
#
loop_
_entity.id
_entity.type
_entity.pdbx_description
1 polymer ?
#
loop_
_entity_poly.entity_id
_entity_poly.type
_entity_poly.pdbx_seq_one_letter_code
_entity_poly.pdbx_strand_id
1 'polypeptide(L)'
;MQPYTFFYVMIALIFTIVIFNKYLPWWGKSLILAYYVGVSYFFITEKNRIDGEYEDVLPVPEEYWEKNTGWVVTISDFLFWPLLGILLFIYIRWFISVQTRTAKTFVLLSLIPAAFLFLFFLFFFNFVYGYRP
;
A
#
# COMPACT_ATOMS: atom_id res chain seq x y z
N MET A 1 -17.05 -7.04 -9.20
CA MET A 1 -15.90 -6.17 -9.53
C MET A 1 -14.69 -7.06 -9.76
N GLN A 2 -13.76 -6.74 -10.66
CA GLN A 2 -12.56 -7.58 -10.77
C GLN A 2 -11.90 -7.62 -9.39
N PRO A 3 -11.57 -8.81 -8.85
CA PRO A 3 -11.17 -8.98 -7.45
C PRO A 3 -10.01 -8.06 -7.06
N TYR A 4 -9.18 -7.66 -8.02
CA TYR A 4 -7.97 -6.89 -7.79
C TYR A 4 -8.00 -5.43 -8.27
N THR A 5 -9.15 -4.88 -8.69
CA THR A 5 -9.18 -3.49 -9.21
C THR A 5 -8.65 -2.48 -8.21
N PHE A 6 -9.13 -2.52 -6.96
CA PHE A 6 -8.67 -1.60 -5.92
C PHE A 6 -7.17 -1.76 -5.63
N PHE A 7 -6.70 -3.00 -5.55
CA PHE A 7 -5.28 -3.29 -5.41
C PHE A 7 -4.42 -2.68 -6.53
N TYR A 8 -4.81 -2.87 -7.80
CA TYR A 8 -4.07 -2.30 -8.93
C TYR A 8 -4.05 -0.77 -8.92
N VAL A 9 -5.17 -0.12 -8.56
CA VAL A 9 -5.22 1.34 -8.40
C VAL A 9 -4.22 1.80 -7.33
N MET A 10 -4.16 1.10 -6.19
CA MET A 10 -3.23 1.42 -5.12
C MET A 10 -1.76 1.27 -5.56
N ILE A 11 -1.40 0.17 -6.22
CA ILE A 11 -0.05 -0.03 -6.76
C ILE A 11 0.31 1.05 -7.79
N ALA A 12 -0.63 1.41 -8.67
CA ALA A 12 -0.42 2.46 -9.66
C ALA A 12 -0.17 3.84 -9.00
N LEU A 13 -0.88 4.14 -7.90
CA LEU A 13 -0.64 5.37 -7.12
C LEU A 13 0.74 5.36 -6.46
N ILE A 14 1.15 4.23 -5.86
CA ILE A 14 2.50 4.09 -5.28
C ILE A 14 3.56 4.30 -6.36
N PHE A 15 3.39 3.70 -7.55
CA PHE A 15 4.32 3.86 -8.66
C PHE A 15 4.38 5.30 -9.14
N THR A 16 3.23 5.98 -9.22
CA THR A 16 3.15 7.40 -9.58
C THR A 16 3.95 8.25 -8.59
N ILE A 17 3.75 8.04 -7.29
CA ILE A 17 4.50 8.75 -6.24
C ILE A 17 6.00 8.52 -6.43
N VAL A 18 6.45 7.28 -6.64
CA VAL A 18 7.88 6.93 -6.74
C VAL A 18 8.52 7.46 -8.03
N ILE A 19 7.86 7.26 -9.18
CA ILE A 19 8.39 7.61 -10.50
C ILE A 19 8.54 9.13 -10.64
N PHE A 20 7.52 9.90 -10.24
CA PHE A 20 7.52 11.35 -10.40
C PHE A 20 8.24 12.09 -9.27
N ASN A 21 8.67 11.41 -8.21
CA ASN A 21 9.40 12.09 -7.14
C ASN A 21 10.83 12.47 -7.55
N LYS A 22 11.21 13.73 -7.34
CA LYS A 22 12.55 14.24 -7.66
C LYS A 22 13.63 13.91 -6.62
N TYR A 23 13.25 13.55 -5.39
CA TYR A 23 14.20 13.27 -4.30
C TYR A 23 14.74 11.85 -4.33
N LEU A 24 14.11 10.95 -5.08
CA LEU A 24 14.55 9.57 -5.25
C LEU A 24 15.50 9.46 -6.45
N PRO A 25 16.70 8.88 -6.30
CA PRO A 25 17.56 8.59 -7.44
C PRO A 25 16.96 7.46 -8.29
N TRP A 26 17.33 7.40 -9.57
CA TRP A 26 16.77 6.43 -10.51
C TRP A 26 16.92 4.97 -10.04
N TRP A 27 18.08 4.60 -9.47
CA TRP A 27 18.32 3.26 -8.94
C TRP A 27 17.41 2.94 -7.74
N GLY A 28 17.14 3.93 -6.89
CA GLY A 28 16.25 3.79 -5.74
C GLY A 28 14.80 3.59 -6.18
N LYS A 29 14.38 4.30 -7.24
CA LYS A 29 13.06 4.09 -7.87
C LYS A 29 12.94 2.65 -8.39
N SER A 30 13.94 2.17 -9.14
CA SER A 30 13.94 0.80 -9.67
C SER A 30 13.83 -0.25 -8.56
N LEU A 31 14.57 -0.09 -7.46
CA LEU A 31 14.51 -1.00 -6.32
C LEU A 31 13.12 -1.02 -5.66
N ILE A 32 12.54 0.16 -5.44
CA ILE A 32 11.19 0.29 -4.87
C ILE A 32 10.14 -0.33 -5.79
N LEU A 33 10.21 -0.05 -7.09
CA LEU A 33 9.27 -0.64 -8.06
C LEU A 33 9.38 -2.17 -8.08
N ALA A 34 10.59 -2.71 -8.13
CA ALA A 34 10.82 -4.16 -8.09
C ALA A 34 10.26 -4.79 -6.81
N TYR A 35 10.46 -4.13 -5.66
CA TYR A 35 9.89 -4.55 -4.38
C TYR A 35 8.37 -4.68 -4.44
N TYR A 36 7.68 -3.63 -4.88
CA TYR A 36 6.22 -3.63 -4.94
C TYR A 36 5.67 -4.60 -6.00
N VAL A 37 6.36 -4.79 -7.14
CA VAL A 37 6.01 -5.86 -8.10
C VAL A 37 6.08 -7.23 -7.43
N GLY A 38 7.12 -7.50 -6.65
CA GLY A 38 7.27 -8.74 -5.89
C GLY A 38 6.13 -8.93 -4.89
N VAL A 39 5.84 -7.92 -4.06
CA VAL A 39 4.74 -7.97 -3.08
C VAL A 39 3.39 -8.19 -3.79
N SER A 40 3.16 -7.54 -4.93
CA SER A 40 1.95 -7.75 -5.74
C SER A 40 1.83 -9.17 -6.26
N TYR A 41 2.92 -9.75 -6.75
CA TYR A 41 2.94 -11.14 -7.20
C TYR A 41 2.56 -12.08 -6.05
N PHE A 42 3.21 -11.96 -4.90
CA PHE A 42 2.91 -12.82 -3.74
C PHE A 42 1.47 -12.66 -3.25
N PHE A 43 0.97 -11.43 -3.16
CA PHE A 43 -0.41 -11.18 -2.75
C PHE A 43 -1.42 -11.90 -3.65
N ILE A 44 -1.31 -11.71 -4.97
CA ILE A 44 -2.26 -12.27 -5.95
C ILE A 44 -2.15 -13.80 -5.97
N THR A 45 -0.93 -14.35 -5.99
CA THR A 45 -0.72 -15.80 -6.06
C THR A 45 -1.29 -16.50 -4.83
N GLU A 46 -0.98 -16.00 -3.63
CA GLU A 46 -1.44 -16.63 -2.39
C GLU A 46 -2.94 -16.42 -2.17
N LYS A 47 -3.49 -15.26 -2.54
CA LYS A 47 -4.94 -15.02 -2.48
C LYS A 47 -5.70 -15.99 -3.37
N ASN A 48 -5.26 -16.17 -4.63
CA ASN A 48 -5.87 -17.13 -5.54
C ASN A 48 -5.73 -18.57 -5.04
N ARG A 49 -4.61 -18.91 -4.39
CA ARG A 49 -4.40 -20.24 -3.79
C ARG A 49 -5.37 -20.50 -2.64
N ILE A 50 -5.51 -19.54 -1.72
CA ILE A 50 -6.46 -19.62 -0.61
C ILE A 50 -7.89 -19.69 -1.15
N ASP A 51 -8.26 -18.84 -2.12
CA ASP A 51 -9.61 -18.87 -2.69
C ASP A 51 -9.91 -20.20 -3.39
N GLY A 52 -8.96 -20.75 -4.14
CA GLY A 52 -9.12 -22.04 -4.83
C GLY A 52 -9.22 -23.24 -3.89
N GLU A 53 -8.59 -23.20 -2.71
CA GLU A 53 -8.72 -24.28 -1.70
C GLU A 53 -10.14 -24.40 -1.13
N TYR A 54 -10.92 -23.31 -1.17
CA TYR A 54 -12.24 -23.22 -0.52
C TYR A 54 -13.37 -22.87 -1.50
N GLU A 55 -13.11 -22.92 -2.82
CA GLU A 55 -14.03 -22.44 -3.87
C GLU A 55 -15.40 -23.16 -3.86
N ASP A 56 -15.42 -24.46 -3.54
CA ASP A 56 -16.62 -25.29 -3.51
C ASP A 56 -17.16 -25.57 -2.10
N VAL A 57 -16.58 -24.97 -1.05
CA VAL A 57 -16.95 -25.22 0.34
C VAL A 57 -17.93 -24.15 0.83
N LEU A 58 -19.21 -24.51 0.88
CA LEU A 58 -20.28 -23.64 1.40
C LEU A 58 -20.93 -24.27 2.65
N PRO A 59 -21.10 -23.50 3.74
CA PRO A 59 -20.67 -22.11 3.93
C PRO A 59 -19.14 -21.99 4.05
N VAL A 60 -18.59 -20.81 3.71
CA VAL A 60 -17.15 -20.53 3.81
C VAL A 60 -16.70 -20.78 5.25
N PRO A 61 -15.76 -21.73 5.48
CA PRO A 61 -15.40 -22.16 6.83
C PRO A 61 -14.60 -21.08 7.57
N GLU A 62 -14.59 -21.16 8.91
CA GLU A 62 -13.82 -20.23 9.75
C GLU A 62 -12.32 -20.25 9.43
N GLU A 63 -11.79 -21.43 9.08
CA GLU A 63 -10.40 -21.63 8.70
C GLU A 63 -9.98 -20.76 7.49
N TYR A 64 -10.88 -20.59 6.51
CA TYR A 64 -10.64 -19.69 5.38
C TYR A 64 -10.43 -18.25 5.88
N TRP A 65 -11.31 -17.77 6.76
CA TRP A 65 -11.27 -16.39 7.24
C TRP A 65 -10.03 -16.14 8.08
N GLU A 66 -9.65 -17.05 8.97
CA GLU A 66 -8.42 -16.91 9.76
C GLU A 66 -7.17 -16.84 8.85
N LYS A 67 -7.09 -17.74 7.85
CA LYS A 67 -5.97 -17.78 6.90
C LYS A 67 -5.93 -16.54 6.01
N ASN A 68 -7.07 -16.15 5.45
CA ASN A 68 -7.18 -14.99 4.57
C ASN A 68 -6.91 -13.68 5.32
N THR A 69 -7.54 -13.45 6.47
CA THR A 69 -7.32 -12.24 7.27
C THR A 69 -5.86 -12.14 7.73
N GLY A 70 -5.26 -13.23 8.21
CA GLY A 70 -3.85 -13.26 8.62
C GLY A 70 -2.89 -12.93 7.46
N TRP A 71 -3.16 -13.50 6.27
CA TRP A 71 -2.38 -13.20 5.08
C TRP A 71 -2.52 -11.74 4.63
N VAL A 72 -3.75 -11.21 4.62
CA VAL A 72 -4.02 -9.82 4.22
C VAL A 72 -3.37 -8.83 5.16
N VAL A 73 -3.41 -9.07 6.48
CA VAL A 73 -2.71 -8.24 7.47
C VAL A 73 -1.21 -8.23 7.18
N THR A 74 -0.62 -9.41 6.95
CA THR A 74 0.81 -9.55 6.63
C THR A 74 1.19 -8.77 5.36
N ILE A 75 0.40 -8.91 4.29
CA ILE A 75 0.62 -8.16 3.05
C ILE A 75 0.39 -6.67 3.25
N SER A 76 -0.58 -6.28 4.07
CA SER A 76 -0.81 -4.89 4.42
C SER A 76 0.44 -4.28 5.07
N ASP A 77 1.08 -4.98 6.00
CA ASP A 77 2.33 -4.51 6.59
C ASP A 77 3.44 -4.35 5.54
N PHE A 78 3.62 -5.34 4.66
CA PHE A 78 4.60 -5.25 3.56
C PHE A 78 4.28 -4.16 2.53
N LEU A 79 3.03 -3.73 2.39
CA LEU A 79 2.68 -2.63 1.50
C LEU A 79 2.85 -1.27 2.17
N PHE A 80 2.33 -1.11 3.39
CA PHE A 80 2.13 0.19 3.98
C PHE A 80 3.31 0.66 4.84
N TRP A 81 4.07 -0.22 5.50
CA TRP A 81 5.27 0.20 6.25
C TRP A 81 6.37 0.76 5.33
N PRO A 82 6.73 0.09 4.21
CA PRO A 82 7.67 0.68 3.27
C PRO A 82 7.14 1.96 2.63
N LEU A 83 5.83 2.02 2.31
CA LEU A 83 5.21 3.24 1.78
C LEU A 83 5.34 4.40 2.77
N LEU A 84 5.07 4.16 4.05
CA LEU A 84 5.24 5.15 5.11
C LEU A 84 6.69 5.66 5.15
N GLY A 85 7.67 4.76 5.11
CA GLY A 85 9.09 5.13 5.05
C GLY A 85 9.43 6.01 3.84
N ILE A 86 8.92 5.65 2.66
CA ILE A 86 9.11 6.43 1.41
C ILE A 86 8.48 7.82 1.54
N LEU A 87 7.24 7.89 2.03
CA LEU A 87 6.53 9.16 2.20
C LEU A 87 7.25 10.06 3.21
N LEU A 88 7.66 9.53 4.36
CA LEU A 88 8.43 10.27 5.36
C LEU A 88 9.73 10.81 4.77
N PHE A 89 10.49 9.98 4.03
CA PHE A 89 11.70 10.42 3.36
C PHE A 89 11.41 11.58 2.39
N ILE A 90 10.39 11.45 1.55
CA ILE A 90 9.98 12.49 0.60
C ILE A 90 9.63 13.78 1.32
N TYR A 91 8.84 13.71 2.39
CA TYR A 91 8.40 14.87 3.17
C TYR A 91 9.56 15.56 3.88
N ILE A 92 10.48 14.80 4.50
CA ILE A 92 11.69 15.35 5.13
C ILE A 92 12.54 16.09 4.09
N ARG A 93 12.79 15.46 2.93
CA ARG A 93 13.56 16.08 1.85
C ARG A 93 12.88 17.32 1.30
N TRP A 94 11.54 17.30 1.17
CA TRP A 94 10.78 18.46 0.74
C TRP A 94 10.89 19.61 1.74
N PHE A 95 10.71 19.34 3.02
CA PHE A 95 10.81 20.33 4.08
C PHE A 95 12.20 21.00 4.13
N ILE A 96 13.27 20.21 4.01
CA ILE A 96 14.65 20.72 4.00
C ILE A 96 14.93 21.58 2.76
N SER A 97 14.36 21.21 1.60
CA SER A 97 14.59 21.91 0.33
C SER A 97 13.95 23.30 0.25
N VAL A 98 12.94 23.58 1.07
CA VAL A 98 12.18 24.82 1.03
C VAL A 98 12.85 25.88 1.90
N GLN A 99 13.11 27.06 1.33
CA GLN A 99 13.84 28.13 2.02
C GLN A 99 12.94 29.01 2.92
N THR A 100 11.70 29.27 2.51
CA THR A 100 10.82 30.22 3.21
C THR A 100 10.04 29.55 4.34
N ARG A 101 9.87 30.29 5.45
CA ARG A 101 9.10 29.81 6.61
C ARG A 101 7.65 29.48 6.25
N THR A 102 7.02 30.31 5.42
CA THR A 102 5.64 30.10 4.96
C THR A 102 5.48 28.81 4.18
N ALA A 103 6.40 28.51 3.24
CA ALA A 103 6.31 27.28 2.47
C ALA A 103 6.61 26.03 3.33
N LYS A 104 7.50 26.12 4.32
CA LYS A 104 7.67 25.06 5.33
C LYS A 104 6.38 24.76 6.09
N THR A 105 5.63 25.80 6.48
CA THR A 105 4.32 25.63 7.11
C THR A 105 3.35 24.91 6.18
N PHE A 106 3.31 25.25 4.89
CA PHE A 106 2.44 24.56 3.92
C PHE A 106 2.83 23.09 3.73
N VAL A 107 4.13 22.76 3.71
CA VAL A 107 4.59 21.37 3.67
C VAL A 107 4.06 20.61 4.89
N LEU A 108 4.19 21.16 6.09
CA LEU A 108 3.72 20.53 7.32
C LEU A 108 2.19 20.39 7.36
N LEU A 109 1.45 21.41 6.93
CA LEU A 109 -0.01 21.34 6.85
C LEU A 109 -0.48 20.27 5.87
N SER A 110 0.26 20.06 4.77
CA SER A 110 -0.07 19.02 3.79
C SER A 110 0.12 17.59 4.31
N LEU A 111 0.82 17.39 5.45
CA LEU A 111 0.91 16.07 6.09
C LEU A 111 -0.45 15.58 6.59
N ILE A 112 -1.35 16.48 7.00
CA ILE A 112 -2.66 16.11 7.53
C ILE A 112 -3.51 15.37 6.48
N PRO A 113 -3.79 15.94 5.28
CA PRO A 113 -4.52 15.22 4.26
C PRO A 113 -3.77 13.99 3.74
N ALA A 114 -2.43 14.02 3.69
CA ALA A 114 -1.64 12.86 3.29
C ALA A 114 -1.76 11.69 4.28
N ALA A 115 -1.71 11.97 5.59
CA ALA A 115 -1.90 10.98 6.65
C ALA A 115 -3.32 10.41 6.63
N PHE A 116 -4.33 11.25 6.42
CA PHE A 116 -5.72 10.79 6.27
C PHE A 116 -5.86 9.83 5.08
N LEU A 117 -5.31 10.18 3.92
CA LEU A 117 -5.32 9.31 2.74
C LEU A 117 -4.59 8.00 3.00
N PHE A 118 -3.42 8.04 3.64
CA PHE A 118 -2.66 6.85 3.98
C PHE A 118 -3.49 5.90 4.88
N LEU A 119 -4.07 6.42 5.95
CA LEU A 119 -4.91 5.64 6.87
C LEU A 119 -6.17 5.11 6.17
N PHE A 120 -6.78 5.91 5.29
CA PHE A 120 -7.92 5.48 4.49
C PHE A 120 -7.56 4.30 3.59
N PHE A 121 -6.46 4.36 2.84
CA PHE A 121 -6.02 3.24 1.99
C PHE A 121 -5.64 2.00 2.81
N LEU A 122 -4.96 2.19 3.95
CA LEU A 122 -4.61 1.11 4.87
C LEU A 122 -5.87 0.38 5.37
N PHE A 123 -6.83 1.14 5.91
CA PHE A 123 -8.09 0.60 6.38
C PHE A 123 -8.86 -0.09 5.25
N PHE A 124 -9.02 0.58 4.11
CA PHE A 124 -9.83 0.07 3.01
C PHE A 124 -9.22 -1.18 2.37
N PHE A 125 -7.90 -1.28 2.29
CA PHE A 125 -7.23 -2.50 1.83
C PHE A 125 -7.55 -3.70 2.73
N ASN A 126 -7.40 -3.54 4.05
CA ASN A 126 -7.72 -4.61 5.00
C ASN A 126 -9.21 -4.94 5.01
N PHE A 127 -10.07 -3.93 4.88
CA PHE A 127 -11.52 -4.12 4.82
C PHE A 127 -11.95 -4.87 3.56
N VAL A 128 -11.45 -4.50 2.38
CA VAL A 128 -11.85 -5.14 1.13
C VAL A 128 -11.36 -6.57 1.01
N TYR A 129 -10.13 -6.85 1.49
CA TYR A 129 -9.49 -8.13 1.24
C TYR A 129 -9.50 -9.09 2.43
N GLY A 130 -9.55 -8.58 3.65
CA GLY A 130 -9.36 -9.35 4.88
C GLY A 130 -10.56 -9.36 5.82
N TYR A 131 -11.64 -8.65 5.51
CA TYR A 131 -12.82 -8.59 6.38
C TYR A 131 -13.67 -9.86 6.28
N ARG A 132 -14.02 -10.43 7.44
CA ARG A 132 -15.00 -11.51 7.59
C ARG A 132 -16.41 -10.90 7.72
N PRO A 133 -17.33 -11.15 6.77
CA PRO A 133 -18.70 -10.65 6.82
C PRO A 133 -19.54 -11.26 7.94
#